data_AF-A0A1S6IQJ4-F1
#
_entry.id   AF-A0A1S6IQJ4-F1
#
_cell.length_a   1.000
_cell.length_b   1.000
_cell.length_c   1.000
_cell.angle_alpha   90.00
_cell.angle_beta   90.00
_cell.angle_gamma   90.00
#
_symmetry.space_group_name_H-M   'P 1'
#
loop_
_entity.id
_entity.type
_entity.pdbx_description
1 polymer ?
#
loop_
_entity_poly.entity_id
_entity_poly.type
_entity_poly.pdbx_seq_one_letter_code
_entity_poly.pdbx_strand_id
1 'polypeptide(L)'
;MNLEEILNKVNQFKLDHTNSTLDIIVEHVKDLDDFYGEVYILATNSSDELVADTLLLSVEDPTSKDLEELQTIADALKEKL
;
A
#
# COMPACT_ATOMS: atom_id res chain seq x y z
N MET A 1 4.37 -1.77 14.40
CA MET A 1 3.28 -2.06 13.45
C MET A 1 3.10 -3.56 13.41
N ASN A 2 1.89 -4.09 13.59
CA ASN A 2 1.66 -5.54 13.63
C ASN A 2 1.11 -6.02 12.27
N LEU A 3 1.64 -7.11 11.72
CA LEU A 3 1.23 -7.67 10.41
C LEU A 3 -0.27 -7.96 10.37
N GLU A 4 -0.84 -8.37 11.50
CA GLU A 4 -2.29 -8.60 11.65
C GLU A 4 -3.12 -7.34 11.40
N GLU A 5 -2.63 -6.16 11.80
CA GLU A 5 -3.32 -4.88 11.58
C GLU A 5 -3.34 -4.52 10.09
N ILE A 6 -2.24 -4.78 9.38
CA ILE A 6 -2.13 -4.54 7.94
C ILE A 6 -3.10 -5.46 7.19
N LEU A 7 -3.12 -6.75 7.53
CA LEU A 7 -4.06 -7.71 6.94
C LEU A 7 -5.51 -7.33 7.23
N ASN A 8 -5.81 -6.87 8.44
CA ASN A 8 -7.15 -6.39 8.78
C ASN A 8 -7.54 -5.15 7.95
N LYS A 9 -6.62 -4.18 7.77
CA LYS A 9 -6.86 -3.02 6.91
C LYS A 9 -7.13 -3.43 5.46
N VAL A 10 -6.32 -4.33 4.89
CA VAL A 10 -6.51 -4.85 3.53
C VAL A 10 -7.87 -5.55 3.41
N ASN A 11 -8.23 -6.38 4.38
CA ASN A 11 -9.52 -7.09 4.38
C ASN A 11 -10.71 -6.12 4.46
N GLN A 12 -10.64 -5.10 5.32
CA GLN A 12 -11.69 -4.08 5.40
C GLN A 12 -11.79 -3.30 4.08
N PHE A 13 -10.65 -2.86 3.52
CA PHE A 13 -10.61 -2.14 2.26
C PHE A 13 -11.23 -2.92 1.10
N LYS A 14 -11.00 -4.24 1.05
CA LYS A 14 -11.65 -5.17 0.09
C LYS A 14 -13.17 -5.21 0.24
N LEU A 15 -13.67 -5.22 1.48
CA LEU A 15 -15.11 -5.25 1.76
C LEU A 15 -15.78 -3.91 1.41
N ASP A 16 -15.08 -2.81 1.62
CA ASP A 16 -15.59 -1.46 1.33
C ASP A 16 -15.60 -1.17 -0.19
N HIS A 17 -14.71 -1.80 -0.96
CA HIS A 17 -14.51 -1.52 -2.40
C HIS A 17 -14.73 -2.76 -3.29
N THR A 18 -15.77 -3.54 -3.00
CA THR A 18 -16.09 -4.80 -3.72
C THR A 18 -16.32 -4.68 -5.23
N ASN A 19 -16.63 -3.47 -5.74
CA ASN A 19 -16.85 -3.21 -7.17
C ASN A 19 -15.64 -2.54 -7.85
N SER A 20 -14.50 -2.45 -7.18
CA SER A 20 -13.29 -1.81 -7.67
C SER A 20 -12.22 -2.86 -8.00
N THR A 21 -11.33 -2.51 -8.92
CA THR A 21 -10.07 -3.23 -9.10
C THR A 21 -9.12 -2.76 -8.00
N LEU A 22 -8.46 -3.69 -7.32
CA LEU A 22 -7.55 -3.37 -6.23
C LEU A 22 -6.10 -3.60 -6.66
N ASP A 23 -5.21 -2.73 -6.21
CA ASP A 23 -3.77 -2.93 -6.35
C ASP A 23 -3.05 -2.46 -5.09
N ILE A 24 -1.82 -2.93 -4.89
CA ILE A 24 -0.93 -2.47 -3.83
C ILE A 24 0.34 -1.92 -4.46
N ILE A 25 0.75 -0.73 -4.08
CA ILE A 25 1.94 -0.07 -4.66
C ILE A 25 2.90 0.39 -3.58
N VAL A 26 4.16 0.55 -3.97
CA VAL A 26 5.19 1.20 -3.16
C VAL A 26 5.51 2.55 -3.80
N GLU A 27 5.43 3.60 -3.00
CA GLU A 27 5.71 4.98 -3.42
C GLU A 27 6.86 5.56 -2.61
N HIS A 28 7.62 6.45 -3.26
CA HIS A 28 8.66 7.24 -2.61
C HIS A 28 8.14 8.67 -2.45
N VAL A 29 7.75 9.00 -1.23
CA VAL A 29 7.19 10.31 -0.89
C VAL A 29 8.27 11.14 -0.23
N LYS A 30 8.52 12.33 -0.77
CA LYS A 30 9.39 13.31 -0.11
C LYS A 30 8.50 14.32 0.62
N ASP A 31 8.60 14.39 1.94
CA ASP A 31 7.92 15.41 2.72
C ASP A 31 8.92 16.32 3.43
N LEU A 32 8.91 17.60 3.04
CA LEU A 32 9.87 18.61 3.50
C LEU A 32 11.33 18.14 3.37
N ASP A 33 11.92 17.73 4.50
CA ASP A 33 13.31 17.30 4.64
C ASP A 33 13.46 15.78 4.72
N ASP A 34 12.37 15.04 4.95
CA ASP A 34 12.36 13.60 5.20
C ASP A 34 11.90 12.83 3.94
N PHE A 35 12.46 11.64 3.75
CA PHE A 35 12.06 10.74 2.68
C PHE A 35 11.29 9.55 3.25
N TYR A 36 10.17 9.20 2.63
CA TYR A 36 9.34 8.09 3.07
C TYR A 36 9.21 7.05 1.95
N GLY A 37 9.35 5.79 2.35
CA GLY A 37 8.98 4.62 1.54
C GLY A 37 7.64 4.11 2.05
N GLU A 38 6.61 4.17 1.22
CA GLU A 38 5.24 3.96 1.66
C GLU A 38 4.56 2.88 0.83
N VAL A 39 3.77 2.03 1.48
CA VAL A 39 2.96 0.99 0.85
C VAL A 39 1.50 1.37 0.93
N TYR A 40 0.84 1.46 -0.23
CA TYR A 40 -0.56 1.82 -0.35
C TYR A 40 -1.38 0.66 -0.92
N ILE A 41 -2.62 0.52 -0.47
CA ILE A 41 -3.66 -0.20 -1.22
C ILE A 41 -4.52 0.81 -1.95
N LEU A 42 -4.79 0.55 -3.23
CA LEU A 42 -5.55 1.39 -4.14
C LEU A 42 -6.81 0.67 -4.60
N ALA A 43 -7.87 1.43 -4.86
CA ALA A 43 -9.08 0.99 -5.54
C ALA A 43 -9.31 1.85 -6.79
N THR A 44 -9.38 1.23 -7.96
CA THR A 44 -9.72 1.88 -9.23
C THR A 44 -11.09 1.45 -9.75
N ASN A 45 -11.76 2.34 -10.47
CA ASN A 45 -13.04 2.02 -11.15
C ASN A 45 -12.79 1.34 -12.51
N SER A 46 -13.86 1.03 -13.23
CA SER A 46 -13.79 0.40 -14.56
C SER A 46 -13.13 1.25 -15.65
N SER A 47 -12.90 2.54 -15.39
CA SER A 47 -12.16 3.47 -16.27
C SER A 47 -10.71 3.69 -15.82
N ASP A 48 -10.24 2.87 -14.87
CA ASP A 48 -8.90 2.93 -14.27
C ASP A 48 -8.61 4.23 -13.50
N GLU A 49 -9.67 4.92 -13.06
CA GLU A 49 -9.53 6.12 -12.22
C GLU A 49 -9.45 5.71 -10.75
N LEU A 50 -8.54 6.34 -10.00
CA LEU A 50 -8.41 6.15 -8.55
C LEU A 50 -9.67 6.63 -7.83
N VAL A 51 -10.32 5.72 -7.10
CA VAL A 51 -11.53 5.98 -6.30
C VAL A 51 -11.18 6.16 -4.83
N ALA A 52 -10.25 5.33 -4.34
CA ALA A 52 -9.80 5.38 -2.96
C ALA A 52 -8.39 4.80 -2.84
N ASP A 53 -7.68 5.25 -1.83
CA ASP A 53 -6.38 4.75 -1.43
C ASP A 53 -6.27 4.69 0.10
N THR A 54 -5.37 3.85 0.60
CA THR A 54 -5.09 3.77 2.04
C THR A 54 -3.64 3.36 2.29
N LEU A 55 -2.98 4.12 3.15
CA LEU A 55 -1.63 3.82 3.63
C LEU A 55 -1.63 2.58 4.54
N LEU A 56 -0.88 1.57 4.13
CA LEU A 56 -0.67 0.34 4.88
C LEU A 56 0.54 0.43 5.78
N LEU A 57 1.66 0.94 5.26
CA LEU A 57 2.94 1.01 5.97
C LEU A 57 3.78 2.18 5.44
N SER A 58 4.56 2.81 6.32
CA SER A 58 5.46 3.91 5.98
C SER A 58 6.78 3.73 6.74
N VAL A 59 7.89 3.98 6.06
CA VAL A 59 9.25 3.93 6.62
C VAL A 59 9.92 5.27 6.33
N GLU A 60 10.36 5.95 7.38
CA GLU A 60 11.12 7.20 7.31
C GLU A 60 12.60 6.93 7.00
N ASP A 61 13.15 7.78 6.14
CA ASP A 61 14.49 7.70 5.55
C ASP A 61 14.92 6.28 5.16
N PRO A 62 14.13 5.60 4.29
CA PRO A 62 14.38 4.21 3.95
C PRO A 62 15.71 4.08 3.22
N THR A 63 16.49 3.08 3.59
CA THR A 63 17.64 2.65 2.79
C THR A 63 17.15 1.92 1.53
N SER A 64 18.04 1.71 0.56
CA SER A 64 17.71 0.90 -0.63
C SER A 64 17.23 -0.51 -0.26
N LYS A 65 17.75 -1.09 0.83
CA LYS A 65 17.32 -2.40 1.33
C LYS A 65 15.90 -2.35 1.90
N ASP A 66 15.56 -1.27 2.61
CA ASP A 66 14.21 -1.10 3.16
C ASP A 66 13.20 -0.98 2.01
N LEU A 67 13.52 -0.25 0.95
CA LEU A 67 12.67 -0.16 -0.24
C LEU A 67 12.45 -1.52 -0.93
N GLU A 68 13.49 -2.35 -1.03
CA GLU A 68 13.38 -3.73 -1.55
C GLU A 68 12.49 -4.61 -0.64
N GLU A 69 12.60 -4.45 0.68
CA GLU A 69 11.73 -5.15 1.63
C GLU A 69 10.28 -4.68 1.52
N LEU A 70 10.04 -3.37 1.37
CA LEU A 70 8.71 -2.82 1.13
C LEU A 70 8.08 -3.37 -0.14
N GLN A 71 8.85 -3.47 -1.23
CA GLN A 71 8.39 -4.08 -2.47
C GLN A 71 8.04 -5.56 -2.28
N THR A 72 8.88 -6.30 -1.55
CA THR A 72 8.62 -7.72 -1.24
C THR A 72 7.34 -7.89 -0.42
N ILE A 73 7.09 -7.00 0.54
CA ILE A 73 5.86 -6.99 1.34
C ILE A 73 4.65 -6.66 0.45
N ALA A 74 4.77 -5.63 -0.40
CA ALA A 74 3.71 -5.25 -1.33
C ALA A 74 3.33 -6.42 -2.25
N ASP A 75 4.31 -7.11 -2.83
CA ASP A 75 4.09 -8.26 -3.70
C ASP A 75 3.40 -9.42 -2.95
N ALA A 76 3.84 -9.71 -1.72
CA ALA A 76 3.20 -10.73 -0.89
C ALA A 76 1.76 -10.38 -0.51
N LEU A 77 1.45 -9.09 -0.34
CA LEU A 77 0.09 -8.61 -0.07
C LEU A 77 -0.78 -8.64 -1.34
N LYS A 78 -0.22 -8.36 -2.53
CA LYS A 78 -0.93 -8.50 -3.81
C LYS A 78 -1.46 -9.92 -4.02
N GLU A 79 -0.72 -10.95 -3.59
CA GLU A 79 -1.18 -12.35 -3.64
C GLU A 79 -2.42 -12.63 -2.75
N LYS A 80 -2.81 -11.69 -1.88
CA LYS A 80 -3.97 -11.78 -0.99
C LYS A 80 -5.16 -10.93 -1.43
N LEU A 81 -4.99 -10.12 -2.47
CA LEU A 81 -6.10 -9.38 -3.12
C LEU A 81 -7.02 -10.36 -3.84
#